data_AF-A0A357AGD5-F1
#
_entry.id   AF-A0A357AGD5-F1
#
_cell.length_a   1.000
_cell.length_b   1.000
_cell.length_c   1.000
_cell.angle_alpha   90.00
_cell.angle_beta   90.00
_cell.angle_gamma   90.00
#
_symmetry.space_group_name_H-M   'P 1'
#
loop_
_entity.id
_entity.type
_entity.pdbx_description
1 polymer ?
#
loop_
_entity_poly.entity_id
_entity_poly.type
_entity_poly.pdbx_seq_one_letter_code
_entity_poly.pdbx_strand_id
1 'polypeptide(L)'
;MIDLTKASTVYIGRRGENHFRSIEFDISSLMGNDYPATSLQAIYKRPDGTAYPVVTSYSAGVLTWSPSAADTIDAGVGQLEIRVVFGDVVGKSAKVITIVEEALADGIAEPPEPPAQEWLNQVLAALAALDVNDVYSLLTLTYNSVNDNHSLLNTTHDLIGETRDTLYTRTGILLNHFHPIETATAPDLLSRRASITFTNIVTGSNVVLGSITYTIVASLGSPAVNNVQVRMQSNLRQTVQKLAEAIRGIQDNVNIAYGAGTKPNPAVTAYWTSRIFSIGDVSIAAGESLFLLEKAENVTTALTLTSTAAAAINAFTRSSYLRYVLSGNASGSGGANSIRGPMQTVLPIGSVVIGGQDGLLYPTAYDCHLTTLCRQSDTTEKELDLYISNDEVTFTRISRSTPIGADNANAGLHIHIEMCQSRVPAGYGLYISMGSDGTSPTAYCDLKFTYHLYPAALAAVNPF
;
A
#
# COMPACT_ATOMS: atom_id res chain seq x y z
N MET A 1 -94.05 12.10 17.62
CA MET A 1 -95.23 12.97 17.45
C MET A 1 -96.17 12.79 18.63
N ILE A 2 -96.59 13.88 19.27
CA ILE A 2 -97.41 13.89 20.49
C ILE A 2 -98.88 14.08 20.12
N ASP A 3 -99.75 13.18 20.61
CA ASP A 3 -101.21 13.23 20.45
C ASP A 3 -101.82 14.20 21.46
N LEU A 4 -102.38 15.31 20.97
CA LEU A 4 -102.94 16.39 21.79
C LEU A 4 -104.33 16.11 22.36
N THR A 5 -104.92 14.95 22.07
CA THR A 5 -106.20 14.52 22.67
C THR A 5 -106.02 13.85 24.03
N LYS A 6 -104.77 13.56 24.45
CA LYS A 6 -104.45 12.83 25.67
C LYS A 6 -103.41 13.57 26.51
N ALA A 7 -103.47 13.38 27.82
CA ALA A 7 -102.42 13.84 28.72
C ALA A 7 -101.10 13.12 28.37
N SER A 8 -100.05 13.89 28.15
CA SER A 8 -98.74 13.39 27.73
C SER A 8 -97.63 14.05 28.53
N THR A 9 -96.54 13.31 28.80
CA THR A 9 -95.33 13.84 29.43
C THR A 9 -94.16 13.75 28.45
N VAL A 10 -93.42 14.83 28.29
CA VAL A 10 -92.37 14.96 27.27
C VAL A 10 -91.11 15.56 27.88
N TYR A 11 -89.99 14.90 27.63
CA TYR A 11 -88.68 15.44 27.96
C TYR A 11 -88.22 16.42 26.87
N ILE A 12 -87.97 17.68 27.25
CA ILE A 12 -87.71 18.77 26.30
C ILE A 12 -86.23 19.19 26.25
N GLY A 13 -85.40 18.75 27.20
CA GLY A 13 -83.96 18.99 27.19
C GLY A 13 -83.31 19.04 28.57
N ARG A 14 -81.99 19.26 28.59
CA ARG A 14 -81.25 19.58 29.82
C ARG A 14 -81.12 21.09 29.99
N ARG A 15 -80.84 21.50 31.22
CA ARG A 15 -80.60 22.89 31.57
C ARG A 15 -79.57 23.53 30.63
N GLY A 16 -79.96 24.59 29.92
CA GLY A 16 -79.10 25.32 28.98
C GLY A 16 -78.98 24.73 27.56
N GLU A 17 -79.64 23.60 27.24
CA GLU A 17 -79.72 23.11 25.84
C GLU A 17 -80.44 24.15 24.96
N ASN A 18 -79.90 24.44 23.77
CA ASN A 18 -80.42 25.47 22.85
C ASN A 18 -80.69 24.88 21.46
N HIS A 19 -81.96 24.74 21.08
CA HIS A 19 -82.42 24.22 19.77
C HIS A 19 -81.88 22.83 19.39
N PHE A 20 -81.41 22.04 20.36
CA PHE A 20 -80.87 20.70 20.10
C PHE A 20 -81.96 19.68 19.76
N ARG A 21 -83.16 19.87 20.30
CA ARG A 21 -84.29 18.94 20.17
C ARG A 21 -85.38 19.55 19.31
N SER A 22 -86.16 18.68 18.66
CA SER A 22 -87.39 19.03 17.97
C SER A 22 -88.53 18.19 18.51
N ILE A 23 -89.57 18.86 18.99
CA ILE A 23 -90.76 18.28 19.58
C ILE A 23 -91.93 18.51 18.61
N GLU A 24 -92.47 17.41 18.11
CA GLU A 24 -93.52 17.41 17.08
C GLU A 24 -94.88 17.07 17.68
N PHE A 25 -95.89 17.88 17.40
CA PHE A 25 -97.25 17.74 17.88
C PHE A 25 -98.22 17.46 16.73
N ASP A 26 -99.12 16.48 16.94
CA ASP A 26 -100.26 16.24 16.07
C ASP A 26 -101.41 17.18 16.46
N ILE A 27 -101.72 18.11 15.55
CA ILE A 27 -102.75 19.15 15.76
C ILE A 27 -104.05 18.87 15.01
N SER A 28 -104.20 17.68 14.39
CA SER A 28 -105.37 17.32 13.59
C SER A 28 -106.69 17.49 14.36
N SER A 29 -106.69 17.20 15.66
CA SER A 29 -107.84 17.36 16.56
C SER A 29 -108.25 18.82 16.85
N LEU A 30 -107.37 19.79 16.60
CA LEU A 30 -107.58 21.21 16.93
C LEU A 30 -107.85 22.08 15.70
N MET A 31 -107.33 21.71 14.53
CA MET A 31 -107.39 22.54 13.32
C MET A 31 -108.60 22.25 12.42
N GLY A 32 -109.03 20.98 12.29
CA GLY A 32 -109.99 20.60 11.24
C GLY A 32 -109.59 21.12 9.86
N ASN A 33 -110.57 21.41 8.99
CA ASN A 33 -110.36 22.14 7.72
C ASN A 33 -110.64 23.65 7.84
N ASP A 34 -110.96 24.15 9.04
CA ASP A 34 -111.67 25.42 9.23
C ASP A 34 -110.77 26.57 9.71
N TYR A 35 -109.52 26.29 10.13
CA TYR A 35 -108.62 27.30 10.69
C TYR A 35 -107.24 27.33 10.01
N PRO A 36 -106.68 28.51 9.69
CA PRO A 36 -105.33 28.63 9.13
C PRO A 36 -104.28 28.33 10.20
N ALA A 37 -103.13 27.78 9.80
CA ALA A 37 -102.03 27.46 10.73
C ALA A 37 -101.52 28.66 11.55
N THR A 38 -101.69 29.89 11.05
CA THR A 38 -101.33 31.14 11.76
C THR A 38 -102.20 31.41 12.99
N SER A 39 -103.30 30.69 13.17
CA SER A 39 -104.15 30.76 14.37
C SER A 39 -103.61 29.94 15.55
N LEU A 40 -102.56 29.13 15.34
CA LEU A 40 -101.95 28.30 16.37
C LEU A 40 -100.98 29.09 17.25
N GLN A 41 -101.08 28.88 18.56
CA GLN A 41 -100.09 29.34 19.52
C GLN A 41 -99.77 28.24 20.52
N ALA A 42 -98.50 27.88 20.63
CA ALA A 42 -98.02 27.03 21.72
C ALA A 42 -97.64 27.93 22.90
N ILE A 43 -98.35 27.78 24.01
CA ILE A 43 -98.04 28.48 25.26
C ILE A 43 -97.29 27.53 26.17
N TYR A 44 -96.06 27.88 26.50
CA TYR A 44 -95.23 27.14 27.43
C TYR A 44 -95.19 27.85 28.78
N LYS A 45 -95.45 27.08 29.84
CA LYS A 45 -95.23 27.45 31.22
C LYS A 45 -93.99 26.72 31.72
N ARG A 46 -92.92 27.48 31.95
CA ARG A 46 -91.63 26.99 32.44
C ARG A 46 -91.72 26.51 33.91
N PRO A 47 -90.80 25.65 34.41
CA PRO A 47 -90.77 25.23 35.81
C PRO A 47 -90.81 26.35 36.85
N ASP A 48 -90.28 27.53 36.56
CA ASP A 48 -90.35 28.73 37.42
C ASP A 48 -91.77 29.35 37.52
N GLY A 49 -92.71 28.87 36.71
CA GLY A 49 -94.08 29.34 36.65
C GLY A 49 -94.35 30.40 35.56
N THR A 50 -93.32 30.89 34.87
CA THR A 50 -93.44 31.90 33.81
C THR A 50 -94.09 31.28 32.57
N ALA A 51 -95.18 31.89 32.06
CA ALA A 51 -95.90 31.42 30.88
C ALA A 51 -95.76 32.39 29.70
N TYR A 52 -95.35 31.90 28.54
CA TYR A 52 -95.15 32.71 27.34
C TYR A 52 -95.37 31.88 26.05
N PRO A 53 -95.70 32.52 24.93
CA PRO A 53 -95.76 31.84 23.64
C PRO A 53 -94.37 31.44 23.18
N VAL A 54 -94.21 30.18 22.74
CA VAL A 54 -92.97 29.69 22.14
C VAL A 54 -93.05 29.73 20.62
N VAL A 55 -91.88 29.88 20.00
CA VAL A 55 -91.77 29.87 18.54
C VAL A 55 -91.96 28.44 18.03
N THR A 56 -92.88 28.27 17.10
CA THR A 56 -93.17 26.99 16.47
C THR A 56 -93.20 27.15 14.95
N SER A 57 -92.92 26.06 14.23
CA SER A 57 -93.07 25.98 12.79
C SER A 57 -94.12 24.95 12.44
N TYR A 58 -94.93 25.22 11.42
CA TYR A 58 -95.96 24.30 10.94
C TYR A 58 -95.65 23.85 9.52
N SER A 59 -95.60 22.54 9.30
CA SER A 59 -95.40 21.95 7.98
C SER A 59 -96.14 20.61 7.90
N ALA A 60 -96.82 20.37 6.77
CA ALA A 60 -97.44 19.08 6.44
C ALA A 60 -98.33 18.46 7.56
N GLY A 61 -99.10 19.28 8.29
CA GLY A 61 -100.00 18.78 9.35
C GLY A 61 -99.39 18.69 10.75
N VAL A 62 -98.10 19.01 10.90
CA VAL A 62 -97.35 18.86 12.15
C VAL A 62 -96.88 20.22 12.65
N LEU A 63 -97.11 20.50 13.93
CA LEU A 63 -96.55 21.67 14.60
C LEU A 63 -95.28 21.25 15.33
N THR A 64 -94.16 21.90 15.03
CA THR A 64 -92.86 21.58 15.62
C THR A 64 -92.37 22.73 16.50
N TRP A 65 -91.95 22.40 17.71
CA TRP A 65 -91.27 23.29 18.62
C TRP A 65 -89.83 22.81 18.83
N SER A 66 -88.86 23.72 18.72
CA SER A 66 -87.49 23.45 19.14
C SER A 66 -87.19 24.27 20.39
N PRO A 67 -87.09 23.64 21.58
CA PRO A 67 -86.81 24.35 22.83
C PRO A 67 -85.50 25.12 22.76
N SER A 68 -85.56 26.41 23.05
CA SER A 68 -84.41 27.31 23.11
C SER A 68 -83.75 27.27 24.49
N ALA A 69 -82.58 27.92 24.62
CA ALA A 69 -81.92 28.10 25.91
C ALA A 69 -82.81 28.78 26.97
N ALA A 70 -83.74 29.64 26.54
CA ALA A 70 -84.70 30.25 27.46
C ALA A 70 -85.74 29.23 27.95
N ASP A 71 -86.13 28.26 27.13
CA ASP A 71 -87.12 27.26 27.49
C ASP A 71 -86.58 26.22 28.48
N THR A 72 -85.27 26.00 28.44
CA THR A 72 -84.54 25.03 29.26
C THR A 72 -83.75 25.68 30.40
N ILE A 73 -83.88 26.98 30.65
CA ILE A 73 -83.03 27.68 31.64
C ILE A 73 -83.22 27.17 33.08
N ASP A 74 -84.41 26.66 33.40
CA ASP A 74 -84.76 26.11 34.70
C ASP A 74 -85.06 24.61 34.58
N ALA A 75 -84.34 23.78 35.33
CA ALA A 75 -84.63 22.36 35.46
C ALA A 75 -85.92 22.13 36.28
N GLY A 76 -86.68 21.09 35.94
CA GLY A 76 -87.92 20.73 36.62
C GLY A 76 -89.07 20.45 35.67
N VAL A 77 -90.30 20.58 36.18
CA VAL A 77 -91.52 20.22 35.48
C VAL A 77 -92.27 21.46 35.00
N GLY A 78 -92.43 21.59 33.68
CA GLY A 78 -93.22 22.62 33.02
C GLY A 78 -94.53 22.08 32.43
N GLN A 79 -95.27 22.94 31.75
CA GLN A 79 -96.52 22.59 31.07
C GLN A 79 -96.62 23.32 29.73
N LEU A 80 -97.07 22.64 28.68
CA LEU A 80 -97.33 23.24 27.38
C LEU A 80 -98.78 23.01 26.97
N GLU A 81 -99.39 24.02 26.37
CA GLU A 81 -100.75 23.97 25.82
C GLU A 81 -100.75 24.66 24.45
N ILE A 82 -101.16 23.92 23.42
CA ILE A 82 -101.45 24.48 22.10
C ILE A 82 -102.87 25.04 22.09
N ARG A 83 -103.01 26.25 21.57
CA ARG A 83 -104.25 27.01 21.45
C ARG A 83 -104.52 27.38 20.01
N VAL A 84 -105.80 27.43 19.66
CA VAL A 84 -106.30 27.99 18.40
C VAL A 84 -107.02 29.27 18.73
N VAL A 85 -106.66 30.39 18.10
CA VAL A 85 -107.35 31.67 18.25
C VAL A 85 -107.64 32.24 16.85
N PHE A 86 -108.92 32.30 16.47
CA PHE A 86 -109.36 32.84 15.19
C PHE A 86 -110.67 33.63 15.36
N GLY A 87 -110.61 34.95 15.25
CA GLY A 87 -111.72 35.83 15.64
C GLY A 87 -112.06 35.64 17.12
N ASP A 88 -113.33 35.36 17.41
CA ASP A 88 -113.83 35.08 18.77
C ASP A 88 -113.72 33.60 19.18
N VAL A 89 -113.20 32.72 18.31
CA VAL A 89 -113.07 31.28 18.59
C VAL A 89 -111.76 30.99 19.33
N VAL A 90 -111.87 30.27 20.45
CA VAL A 90 -110.71 29.77 21.22
C VAL A 90 -110.83 28.26 21.45
N GLY A 91 -109.91 27.50 20.83
CA GLY A 91 -109.71 26.08 21.08
C GLY A 91 -108.48 25.81 21.94
N LYS A 92 -108.48 24.78 22.78
CA LYS A 92 -107.34 24.40 23.62
C LYS A 92 -107.10 22.89 23.57
N SER A 93 -105.83 22.51 23.45
CA SER A 93 -105.35 21.13 23.58
C SER A 93 -105.41 20.62 25.02
N ALA A 94 -105.25 19.30 25.21
CA ALA A 94 -104.85 18.76 26.50
C ALA A 94 -103.45 19.29 26.89
N LYS A 95 -103.21 19.45 28.20
CA LYS A 95 -101.90 19.89 28.69
C LYS A 95 -100.85 18.80 28.48
N VAL A 96 -99.71 19.21 27.93
CA VAL A 96 -98.50 18.40 27.86
C VAL A 96 -97.61 18.77 29.04
N ILE A 97 -97.26 17.79 29.89
CA ILE A 97 -96.28 17.99 30.96
C ILE A 97 -94.89 17.96 30.31
N THR A 98 -94.05 18.96 30.56
CA THR A 98 -92.68 18.99 30.06
C THR A 98 -91.68 18.74 31.19
N ILE A 99 -90.57 18.08 30.88
CA ILE A 99 -89.48 17.83 31.83
C ILE A 99 -88.20 18.43 31.26
N VAL A 100 -87.55 19.28 32.06
CA VAL A 100 -86.17 19.73 31.87
C VAL A 100 -85.29 19.07 32.93
N GLU A 101 -84.26 18.34 32.52
CA GLU A 101 -83.30 17.72 33.46
C GLU A 101 -82.15 18.67 33.81
N GLU A 102 -81.51 18.44 34.96
CA GLU A 102 -80.25 19.12 35.29
C GLU A 102 -79.15 18.74 34.30
N ALA A 103 -78.31 19.71 33.94
CA ALA A 103 -77.08 19.46 33.19
C ALA A 103 -75.94 19.03 34.14
N LEU A 104 -74.92 18.36 33.60
CA LEU A 104 -73.73 18.00 34.39
C LEU A 104 -72.89 19.23 34.79
N ALA A 105 -73.02 20.33 34.04
CA ALA A 105 -72.43 21.64 34.32
C ALA A 105 -73.30 22.74 33.69
N ASP A 106 -73.42 23.89 34.36
CA ASP A 106 -74.24 25.02 33.91
C ASP A 106 -73.54 25.81 32.77
N GLY A 107 -74.32 26.22 31.76
CA GLY A 107 -73.89 27.14 30.69
C GLY A 107 -73.60 26.49 29.33
N ILE A 108 -73.58 27.32 28.27
CA ILE A 108 -73.08 26.90 26.94
C ILE A 108 -71.55 26.82 27.06
N ALA A 109 -71.02 25.65 27.38
CA ALA A 109 -69.58 25.47 27.51
C ALA A 109 -68.90 25.63 26.14
N GLU A 110 -67.84 26.46 26.08
CA GLU A 110 -66.89 26.40 24.97
C GLU A 110 -66.33 24.96 24.88
N PRO A 111 -66.07 24.44 23.67
CA PRO A 111 -65.44 23.14 23.51
C PRO A 111 -64.14 23.09 24.34
N PRO A 112 -63.88 22.02 25.10
CA PRO A 112 -62.62 21.91 25.83
C PRO A 112 -61.43 21.95 24.85
N GLU A 113 -60.40 22.72 25.19
CA GLU A 113 -59.14 22.79 24.43
C GLU A 113 -58.57 21.37 24.21
N PRO A 114 -58.19 20.98 22.99
CA PRO A 114 -57.80 19.61 22.71
C PRO A 114 -56.51 19.21 23.45
N PRO A 115 -56.41 17.98 23.98
CA PRO A 115 -55.20 17.46 24.63
C PRO A 115 -53.94 17.41 23.73
N ALA A 116 -54.03 17.73 22.45
CA ALA A 116 -52.91 17.75 21.50
C ALA A 116 -52.03 19.02 21.59
N GLN A 117 -52.55 20.13 22.11
CA GLN A 117 -51.84 21.41 22.11
C GLN A 117 -50.62 21.40 23.06
N GLU A 118 -50.76 20.77 24.22
CA GLU A 118 -49.68 20.65 25.20
C GLU A 118 -48.53 19.78 24.68
N TRP A 119 -48.85 18.65 24.04
CA TRP A 119 -47.86 17.80 23.39
C TRP A 119 -47.13 18.53 22.26
N LEU A 120 -47.84 19.28 21.41
CA LEU A 120 -47.24 20.06 20.34
C LEU A 120 -46.27 21.13 20.87
N ASN A 121 -46.64 21.83 21.94
CA ASN A 121 -45.78 22.82 22.58
C ASN A 121 -44.50 22.19 23.14
N GLN A 122 -44.58 20.99 23.74
CA GLN A 122 -43.41 20.25 24.21
C GLN A 122 -42.48 19.84 23.06
N VAL A 123 -43.05 19.39 21.94
CA VAL A 123 -42.27 19.04 20.74
C VAL A 123 -41.57 20.27 20.16
N LEU A 124 -42.26 21.41 20.04
CA LEU A 124 -41.67 22.65 19.53
C LEU A 124 -40.58 23.20 20.44
N ALA A 125 -40.75 23.12 21.77
CA ALA A 125 -39.74 23.53 22.74
C ALA A 125 -38.47 22.67 22.65
N ALA A 126 -38.64 21.34 22.52
CA ALA A 126 -37.51 20.42 22.34
C ALA A 126 -36.77 20.67 21.02
N LEU A 127 -37.49 21.02 19.95
CA LEU A 127 -36.90 21.33 18.65
C LEU A 127 -36.16 22.68 18.66
N ALA A 128 -36.70 23.70 19.34
CA ALA A 128 -36.07 25.01 19.48
C ALA A 128 -34.81 24.98 20.35
N ALA A 129 -34.69 23.99 21.25
CA ALA A 129 -33.50 23.78 22.08
C ALA A 129 -32.33 23.14 21.30
N LEU A 130 -32.55 22.62 20.09
CA LEU A 130 -31.48 22.09 19.24
C LEU A 130 -30.80 23.24 18.48
N ASP A 131 -29.54 23.52 18.82
CA ASP A 131 -28.69 24.39 18.01
C ASP A 131 -28.03 23.59 16.87
N VAL A 132 -28.57 23.76 15.67
CA VAL A 132 -28.05 23.09 14.46
C VAL A 132 -26.62 23.56 14.14
N ASN A 133 -26.23 24.77 14.52
CA ASN A 133 -24.88 25.28 14.29
C ASN A 133 -23.85 24.59 15.18
N ASP A 134 -24.22 24.28 16.43
CA ASP A 134 -23.36 23.52 17.33
C ASP A 134 -23.16 22.09 16.83
N VAL A 135 -24.24 21.44 16.37
CA VAL A 135 -24.17 20.11 15.76
C VAL A 135 -23.27 20.13 14.52
N TYR A 136 -23.41 21.14 13.65
CA TYR A 136 -22.59 21.29 12.46
C TYR A 136 -21.11 21.58 12.79
N SER A 137 -20.87 22.37 13.84
CA SER A 137 -19.52 22.68 14.33
C SER A 137 -18.83 21.43 14.88
N LEU A 138 -19.54 20.62 15.68
CA LEU A 138 -19.05 19.34 16.19
C LEU A 138 -18.77 18.34 15.06
N LEU A 139 -19.64 18.29 14.04
CA LEU A 139 -19.42 17.46 12.87
C LEU A 139 -18.16 17.87 12.11
N THR A 140 -17.96 19.18 11.92
CA THR A 140 -16.78 19.73 11.24
C THR A 140 -15.50 19.43 12.02
N LEU A 141 -15.51 19.61 13.35
CA LEU A 141 -14.38 19.26 14.22
C LEU A 141 -14.04 17.77 14.13
N THR A 142 -15.06 16.91 14.17
CA THR A 142 -14.90 15.46 14.04
C THR A 142 -14.32 15.09 12.68
N TYR A 143 -14.83 15.69 11.60
CA TYR A 143 -14.34 15.47 10.24
C TYR A 143 -12.85 15.84 10.12
N ASN A 144 -12.47 17.02 10.60
CA ASN A 144 -11.08 17.48 10.57
C ASN A 144 -10.17 16.54 11.37
N SER A 145 -10.57 16.13 12.58
CA SER A 145 -9.79 15.21 13.40
C SER A 145 -9.61 13.83 12.73
N VAL A 146 -10.65 13.31 12.08
CA VAL A 146 -10.56 12.06 11.31
C VAL A 146 -9.60 12.20 10.13
N ASN A 147 -9.65 13.33 9.42
CA ASN A 147 -8.77 13.59 8.29
C ASN A 147 -7.29 13.74 8.72
N ASP A 148 -7.04 14.44 9.82
CA ASP A 148 -5.69 14.58 10.40
C ASP A 148 -5.13 13.22 10.83
N ASN A 149 -5.96 12.39 11.49
CA ASN A 149 -5.59 11.04 11.86
C ASN A 149 -5.29 10.16 10.63
N HIS A 150 -6.07 10.29 9.56
CA HIS A 150 -5.81 9.58 8.31
C HIS A 150 -4.47 9.99 7.70
N SER A 151 -4.15 11.28 7.68
CA SER A 151 -2.86 11.78 7.22
C SER A 151 -1.71 11.23 8.06
N LEU A 152 -1.83 11.26 9.39
CA LEU A 152 -0.82 10.72 10.30
C LEU A 152 -0.60 9.22 10.10
N LEU A 153 -1.68 8.46 9.90
CA LEU A 153 -1.61 7.02 9.60
C LEU A 153 -0.88 6.74 8.29
N ASN A 154 -1.12 7.51 7.23
CA ASN A 154 -0.42 7.36 5.96
C ASN A 154 1.09 7.65 6.12
N THR A 155 1.46 8.75 6.76
CA THR A 155 2.88 9.05 7.05
C THR A 155 3.54 7.96 7.88
N THR A 156 2.82 7.42 8.88
CA THR A 156 3.32 6.31 9.70
C THR A 156 3.51 5.04 8.88
N HIS A 157 2.59 4.74 7.96
CA HIS A 157 2.68 3.59 7.06
C HIS A 157 3.92 3.69 6.17
N ASP A 158 4.16 4.85 5.56
CA ASP A 158 5.32 5.09 4.70
C ASP A 158 6.64 4.91 5.47
N LEU A 159 6.74 5.49 6.67
CA LEU A 159 7.93 5.37 7.52
C LEU A 159 8.20 3.92 7.96
N ILE A 160 7.15 3.14 8.24
CA ILE A 160 7.27 1.70 8.53
C ILE A 160 7.76 0.94 7.29
N GLY A 161 7.28 1.29 6.10
CA GLY A 161 7.76 0.74 4.83
C GLY A 161 9.26 0.97 4.63
N GLU A 162 9.71 2.22 4.77
CA GLU A 162 11.13 2.58 4.69
C GLU A 162 11.99 1.88 5.75
N THR A 163 11.47 1.78 6.97
CA THR A 163 12.15 1.08 8.07
C THR A 163 12.31 -0.40 7.77
N ARG A 164 11.26 -1.07 7.28
CA ARG A 164 11.28 -2.48 6.87
C ARG A 164 12.35 -2.70 5.80
N ASP A 165 12.37 -1.87 4.77
CA ASP A 165 13.29 -2.01 3.64
C ASP A 165 14.74 -1.78 4.07
N THR A 166 14.96 -0.83 4.98
CA THR A 166 16.26 -0.60 5.62
C THR A 166 16.71 -1.80 6.46
N LEU A 167 15.81 -2.37 7.28
CA LEU A 167 16.11 -3.53 8.12
C LEU A 167 16.42 -4.77 7.29
N TYR A 168 15.68 -5.03 6.21
CA TYR A 168 15.98 -6.13 5.30
C TYR A 168 17.34 -5.96 4.63
N THR A 169 17.66 -4.76 4.15
CA THR A 169 18.96 -4.47 3.56
C THR A 169 20.08 -4.71 4.57
N ARG A 170 19.95 -4.18 5.79
CA ARG A 170 20.96 -4.38 6.86
C ARG A 170 21.09 -5.84 7.27
N THR A 171 19.97 -6.56 7.36
CA THR A 171 19.98 -7.99 7.70
C THR A 171 20.67 -8.81 6.61
N GLY A 172 20.39 -8.52 5.33
CA GLY A 172 21.10 -9.14 4.20
C GLY A 172 22.61 -8.89 4.26
N ILE A 173 23.02 -7.64 4.51
CA ILE A 173 24.43 -7.28 4.72
C ILE A 173 25.03 -8.10 5.86
N LEU A 174 24.41 -8.11 7.04
CA LEU A 174 24.94 -8.83 8.21
C LEU A 174 25.06 -10.34 7.94
N LEU A 175 24.03 -10.95 7.34
CA LEU A 175 24.06 -12.37 7.00
C LEU A 175 25.15 -12.69 5.96
N ASN A 176 25.42 -11.79 5.01
CA ASN A 176 26.53 -11.94 4.06
C ASN A 176 27.90 -11.92 4.77
N HIS A 177 28.08 -11.06 5.77
CA HIS A 177 29.34 -10.92 6.50
C HIS A 177 29.60 -12.07 7.50
N PHE A 178 28.55 -12.65 8.08
CA PHE A 178 28.68 -13.66 9.15
C PHE A 178 28.56 -15.12 8.69
N HIS A 179 28.27 -15.41 7.42
CA HIS A 179 28.11 -16.80 6.99
C HIS A 179 29.45 -17.55 6.92
N PRO A 180 29.59 -18.75 7.54
CA PRO A 180 30.81 -19.56 7.47
C PRO A 180 31.22 -19.89 6.04
N ILE A 181 32.53 -19.86 5.73
CA ILE A 181 33.10 -20.13 4.39
C ILE A 181 32.55 -21.43 3.77
N GLU A 182 32.40 -22.48 4.59
CA GLU A 182 32.09 -23.85 4.17
C GLU A 182 30.60 -24.06 3.85
N THR A 183 29.72 -23.24 4.43
CA THR A 183 28.26 -23.39 4.26
C THR A 183 27.63 -22.19 3.55
N ALA A 184 28.40 -21.15 3.26
CA ALA A 184 27.92 -19.93 2.60
C ALA A 184 27.45 -20.22 1.18
N THR A 185 26.13 -20.40 1.04
CA THR A 185 25.42 -20.22 -0.23
C THR A 185 25.06 -18.75 -0.47
N ALA A 186 25.37 -17.86 0.48
CA ALA A 186 25.03 -16.44 0.44
C ALA A 186 25.79 -15.72 -0.70
N PRO A 187 25.06 -15.03 -1.61
CA PRO A 187 25.59 -14.47 -2.83
C PRO A 187 26.21 -13.12 -2.53
N ASP A 188 27.53 -13.01 -2.60
CA ASP A 188 28.14 -11.67 -2.60
C ASP A 188 29.46 -11.64 -3.38
N LEU A 189 29.52 -12.45 -4.46
CA LEU A 189 30.48 -12.42 -5.60
C LEU A 189 30.60 -13.77 -6.34
N LEU A 190 29.58 -14.65 -6.27
CA LEU A 190 29.59 -15.87 -7.10
C LEU A 190 29.09 -15.61 -8.51
N SER A 191 29.59 -14.54 -9.15
CA SER A 191 29.69 -14.56 -10.60
C SER A 191 30.46 -15.82 -10.96
N ARG A 192 29.88 -16.66 -11.82
CA ARG A 192 30.60 -17.84 -12.26
C ARG A 192 31.85 -17.38 -12.98
N ARG A 193 32.92 -18.14 -12.77
CA ARG A 193 34.22 -17.82 -13.36
C ARG A 193 34.62 -18.93 -14.29
N ALA A 194 35.25 -18.54 -15.37
CA ALA A 194 35.78 -19.46 -16.35
C ALA A 194 37.14 -18.96 -16.83
N SER A 195 37.88 -19.86 -17.48
CA SER A 195 39.06 -19.45 -18.22
C SER A 195 39.17 -20.17 -19.54
N ILE A 196 39.91 -19.53 -20.42
CA ILE A 196 40.45 -20.16 -21.60
C ILE A 196 41.92 -19.74 -21.75
N THR A 197 42.83 -20.71 -21.67
CA THR A 197 44.27 -20.50 -21.82
C THR A 197 44.69 -20.99 -23.19
N PHE A 198 45.13 -20.07 -24.04
CA PHE A 198 45.49 -20.36 -25.41
C PHE A 198 46.94 -20.83 -25.51
N THR A 199 47.16 -21.89 -26.30
CA THR A 199 48.50 -22.34 -26.70
C THR A 199 48.82 -21.95 -28.14
N ASN A 200 47.80 -21.83 -28.99
CA ASN A 200 47.92 -21.31 -30.34
C ASN A 200 46.59 -20.74 -30.86
N ILE A 201 46.68 -19.69 -31.66
CA ILE A 201 45.54 -19.09 -32.38
C ILE A 201 45.93 -18.92 -33.84
N VAL A 202 45.07 -19.38 -34.74
CA VAL A 202 45.23 -19.22 -36.19
C VAL A 202 44.04 -18.45 -36.78
N THR A 203 44.22 -17.84 -37.94
CA THR A 203 43.11 -17.22 -38.68
C THR A 203 42.00 -18.25 -38.92
N GLY A 204 40.75 -17.86 -38.68
CA GLY A 204 39.56 -18.72 -38.72
C GLY A 204 39.22 -19.37 -37.37
N SER A 205 40.11 -19.33 -36.38
CA SER A 205 39.79 -19.76 -35.02
C SER A 205 38.63 -18.93 -34.46
N ASN A 206 37.78 -19.54 -33.65
CA ASN A 206 36.70 -18.85 -32.98
C ASN A 206 36.58 -19.25 -31.52
N VAL A 207 35.96 -18.36 -30.76
CA VAL A 207 35.57 -18.54 -29.37
C VAL A 207 34.09 -18.18 -29.29
N VAL A 208 33.28 -19.08 -28.77
CA VAL A 208 31.83 -18.87 -28.57
C VAL A 208 31.59 -18.67 -27.08
N LEU A 209 31.03 -17.51 -26.72
CA LEU A 209 30.62 -17.17 -25.36
C LEU A 209 29.13 -16.82 -25.36
N GLY A 210 28.32 -17.73 -24.82
CA GLY A 210 26.86 -17.60 -24.82
C GLY A 210 26.32 -17.55 -26.25
N SER A 211 25.65 -16.45 -26.60
CA SER A 211 25.08 -16.23 -27.93
C SER A 211 26.04 -15.55 -28.92
N ILE A 212 27.23 -15.14 -28.50
CA ILE A 212 28.16 -14.36 -29.32
C ILE A 212 29.34 -15.22 -29.77
N THR A 213 29.68 -15.15 -31.06
CA THR A 213 30.86 -15.80 -31.64
C THR A 213 31.94 -14.78 -31.97
N TYR A 214 33.12 -14.94 -31.37
CA TYR A 214 34.31 -14.14 -31.63
C TYR A 214 35.21 -14.91 -32.60
N THR A 215 35.40 -14.40 -33.81
CA THR A 215 36.20 -15.05 -34.85
C THR A 215 37.49 -14.28 -35.08
N ILE A 216 38.63 -14.98 -35.08
CA ILE A 216 39.93 -14.41 -35.36
C ILE A 216 40.15 -14.38 -36.88
N VAL A 217 40.45 -13.20 -37.43
CA VAL A 217 40.56 -12.97 -38.88
C VAL A 217 41.86 -12.27 -39.27
N ALA A 218 42.34 -12.47 -40.49
CA ALA A 218 43.51 -11.74 -41.01
C ALA A 218 43.19 -10.28 -41.35
N SER A 219 41.96 -10.02 -41.81
CA SER A 219 41.40 -8.70 -42.11
C SER A 219 39.95 -8.61 -41.64
N LEU A 220 39.55 -7.42 -41.16
CA LEU A 220 38.17 -7.17 -40.74
C LEU A 220 37.24 -7.05 -41.95
N GLY A 221 36.01 -7.51 -41.79
CA GLY A 221 34.92 -7.36 -42.74
C GLY A 221 33.65 -6.84 -42.07
N SER A 222 32.48 -7.28 -42.55
CA SER A 222 31.17 -6.93 -42.01
C SER A 222 30.53 -8.17 -41.36
N PRO A 223 30.78 -8.44 -40.07
CA PRO A 223 30.21 -9.60 -39.40
C PRO A 223 28.69 -9.51 -39.27
N ALA A 224 28.03 -10.67 -39.28
CA ALA A 224 26.60 -10.78 -39.01
C ALA A 224 26.26 -10.48 -37.55
N VAL A 225 24.96 -10.29 -37.24
CA VAL A 225 24.46 -10.11 -35.86
C VAL A 225 25.00 -11.22 -34.95
N ASN A 226 25.42 -10.86 -33.73
CA ASN A 226 26.03 -11.74 -32.73
C ASN A 226 27.40 -12.33 -33.13
N ASN A 227 28.00 -11.87 -34.21
CA ASN A 227 29.38 -12.20 -34.55
C ASN A 227 30.27 -10.98 -34.35
N VAL A 228 31.45 -11.23 -33.80
CA VAL A 228 32.51 -10.23 -33.62
C VAL A 228 33.76 -10.77 -34.30
N GLN A 229 34.38 -9.95 -35.13
CA GLN A 229 35.68 -10.28 -35.73
C GLN A 229 36.78 -9.57 -34.96
N VAL A 230 37.83 -10.32 -34.62
CA VAL A 230 39.05 -9.79 -34.00
C VAL A 230 40.20 -10.03 -34.96
N ARG A 231 40.88 -8.96 -35.35
CA ARG A 231 42.03 -9.05 -36.24
C ARG A 231 43.20 -9.71 -35.52
N MET A 232 43.80 -10.71 -36.15
CA MET A 232 45.00 -11.38 -35.65
C MET A 232 46.14 -10.36 -35.48
N GLN A 233 46.81 -10.41 -34.33
CA GLN A 233 47.89 -9.50 -33.98
C GLN A 233 49.26 -10.16 -34.22
N SER A 234 50.34 -9.41 -33.99
CA SER A 234 51.71 -9.89 -34.26
C SER A 234 52.13 -11.12 -33.45
N ASN A 235 51.48 -11.34 -32.31
CA ASN A 235 51.73 -12.48 -31.45
C ASN A 235 50.44 -12.91 -30.70
N LEU A 236 50.54 -14.08 -30.06
CA LEU A 236 49.43 -14.68 -29.32
C LEU A 236 48.92 -13.75 -28.22
N ARG A 237 49.82 -13.18 -27.41
CA ARG A 237 49.51 -12.25 -26.32
C ARG A 237 48.61 -11.11 -26.76
N GLN A 238 49.04 -10.37 -27.78
CA GLN A 238 48.30 -9.22 -28.30
C GLN A 238 46.95 -9.66 -28.89
N THR A 239 46.88 -10.84 -29.52
CA THR A 239 45.63 -11.37 -30.06
C THR A 239 44.64 -11.70 -28.95
N VAL A 240 45.09 -12.32 -27.85
CA VAL A 240 44.24 -12.63 -26.69
C VAL A 240 43.83 -11.34 -25.96
N GLN A 241 44.72 -10.36 -25.82
CA GLN A 241 44.38 -9.03 -25.30
C GLN A 241 43.24 -8.39 -26.11
N LYS A 242 43.37 -8.36 -27.44
CA LYS A 242 42.32 -7.82 -28.31
C LYS A 242 41.02 -8.61 -28.24
N LEU A 243 41.09 -9.92 -28.04
CA LEU A 243 39.91 -10.74 -27.78
C LEU A 243 39.22 -10.37 -26.47
N ALA A 244 39.97 -10.09 -25.38
CA ALA A 244 39.41 -9.62 -24.12
C ALA A 244 38.71 -8.25 -24.29
N GLU A 245 39.35 -7.32 -25.00
CA GLU A 245 38.77 -6.02 -25.35
C GLU A 245 37.48 -6.16 -26.15
N ALA A 246 37.44 -7.09 -27.12
CA ALA A 246 36.26 -7.38 -27.92
C ALA A 246 35.09 -7.93 -27.08
N ILE A 247 35.37 -8.82 -26.12
CA ILE A 247 34.33 -9.34 -25.20
C ILE A 247 33.78 -8.20 -24.32
N ARG A 248 34.64 -7.29 -23.86
CA ARG A 248 34.25 -6.09 -23.11
C ARG A 248 33.50 -5.05 -23.94
N GLY A 249 33.52 -5.16 -25.26
CA GLY A 249 32.84 -4.21 -26.15
C GLY A 249 33.60 -2.90 -26.39
N ILE A 250 34.93 -2.93 -26.27
CA ILE A 250 35.77 -1.75 -26.56
C ILE A 250 35.70 -1.42 -28.06
N GLN A 251 35.58 -0.13 -28.37
CA GLN A 251 35.55 0.39 -29.73
C GLN A 251 36.98 0.53 -30.28
N ASP A 252 37.37 -0.39 -31.16
CA ASP A 252 38.64 -0.37 -31.89
C ASP A 252 38.38 -0.78 -33.34
N ASN A 253 37.99 0.17 -34.18
CA ASN A 253 37.61 -0.09 -35.58
C ASN A 253 38.75 -0.62 -36.45
N VAL A 254 40.00 -0.60 -35.95
CA VAL A 254 41.18 -1.11 -36.67
C VAL A 254 41.36 -2.60 -36.43
N ASN A 255 41.00 -3.08 -35.23
CA ASN A 255 41.25 -4.46 -34.80
C ASN A 255 40.00 -5.26 -34.45
N ILE A 256 38.83 -4.62 -34.29
CA ILE A 256 37.59 -5.27 -33.88
C ILE A 256 36.46 -4.77 -34.78
N ALA A 257 35.66 -5.70 -35.30
CA ALA A 257 34.42 -5.39 -35.99
C ALA A 257 33.25 -6.11 -35.31
N TYR A 258 32.25 -5.35 -34.88
CA TYR A 258 31.03 -5.88 -34.28
C TYR A 258 29.95 -6.01 -35.35
N GLY A 259 29.22 -7.12 -35.35
CA GLY A 259 28.06 -7.26 -36.21
C GLY A 259 26.95 -6.30 -35.80
N ALA A 260 26.07 -5.96 -36.74
CA ALA A 260 24.99 -5.01 -36.50
C ALA A 260 24.20 -5.33 -35.22
N GLY A 261 24.02 -4.33 -34.34
CA GLY A 261 23.31 -4.48 -33.06
C GLY A 261 24.04 -5.26 -31.96
N THR A 262 25.23 -5.80 -32.24
CA THR A 262 26.03 -6.51 -31.23
C THR A 262 26.61 -5.51 -30.23
N LYS A 263 26.25 -5.68 -28.96
CA LYS A 263 26.73 -4.88 -27.82
C LYS A 263 27.91 -5.57 -27.13
N PRO A 264 28.59 -4.94 -26.14
CA PRO A 264 29.41 -5.67 -25.17
C PRO A 264 28.72 -6.97 -24.73
N ASN A 265 29.49 -8.04 -24.46
CA ASN A 265 28.87 -9.33 -24.14
C ASN A 265 27.87 -9.17 -22.98
N PRO A 266 26.60 -9.59 -23.14
CA PRO A 266 25.57 -9.30 -22.15
C PRO A 266 25.71 -10.15 -20.89
N ALA A 267 26.30 -11.34 -21.00
CA ALA A 267 26.36 -12.30 -19.90
C ALA A 267 27.68 -12.23 -19.12
N VAL A 268 28.79 -11.87 -19.78
CA VAL A 268 30.13 -11.98 -19.20
C VAL A 268 31.03 -10.82 -19.57
N THR A 269 32.12 -10.68 -18.82
CA THR A 269 33.26 -9.81 -19.14
C THR A 269 34.53 -10.67 -19.15
N ALA A 270 35.57 -10.19 -19.82
CA ALA A 270 36.83 -10.89 -19.96
C ALA A 270 38.01 -9.98 -19.58
N TYR A 271 39.01 -10.59 -18.96
CA TYR A 271 40.31 -10.00 -18.67
C TYR A 271 41.38 -10.82 -19.33
N TRP A 272 42.36 -10.16 -19.92
CA TRP A 272 43.59 -10.85 -20.30
C TRP A 272 44.52 -10.93 -19.09
N THR A 273 45.18 -12.07 -18.92
CA THR A 273 46.27 -12.22 -17.96
C THR A 273 47.29 -13.22 -18.49
N SER A 274 48.57 -12.92 -18.31
CA SER A 274 49.66 -13.88 -18.47
C SER A 274 50.20 -14.42 -17.15
N ARG A 275 49.57 -14.06 -16.03
CA ARG A 275 49.97 -14.49 -14.68
C ARG A 275 49.18 -15.72 -14.27
N ILE A 276 49.63 -16.35 -13.19
CA ILE A 276 48.88 -17.42 -12.51
C ILE A 276 47.63 -16.80 -11.87
N PHE A 277 46.47 -17.43 -12.01
CA PHE A 277 45.21 -17.07 -11.35
C PHE A 277 44.46 -18.35 -10.94
N SER A 278 43.39 -18.27 -10.14
CA SER A 278 42.56 -19.43 -9.80
C SER A 278 41.10 -19.21 -10.16
N ILE A 279 40.40 -20.32 -10.35
CA ILE A 279 38.94 -20.41 -10.53
C ILE A 279 38.45 -21.49 -9.57
N GLY A 280 37.79 -21.08 -8.48
CA GLY A 280 37.46 -22.00 -7.38
C GLY A 280 38.73 -22.65 -6.83
N ASP A 281 38.76 -23.97 -6.80
CA ASP A 281 39.91 -24.78 -6.36
C ASP A 281 40.94 -25.07 -7.46
N VAL A 282 40.70 -24.63 -8.71
CA VAL A 282 41.59 -24.89 -9.84
C VAL A 282 42.56 -23.74 -10.04
N SER A 283 43.86 -24.02 -9.90
CA SER A 283 44.92 -23.07 -10.25
C SER A 283 45.22 -23.14 -11.75
N ILE A 284 45.22 -21.98 -12.40
CA ILE A 284 45.54 -21.82 -13.81
C ILE A 284 46.98 -21.35 -13.92
N ALA A 285 47.81 -22.13 -14.62
CA ALA A 285 49.21 -21.81 -14.85
C ALA A 285 49.38 -20.52 -15.65
N ALA A 286 50.57 -19.91 -15.56
CA ALA A 286 50.92 -18.76 -16.37
C ALA A 286 50.87 -19.11 -17.87
N GLY A 287 50.32 -18.21 -18.68
CA GLY A 287 50.11 -18.37 -20.11
C GLY A 287 49.08 -17.37 -20.62
N GLU A 288 48.92 -17.25 -21.93
CA GLU A 288 48.00 -16.27 -22.53
C GLU A 288 46.55 -16.68 -22.30
N SER A 289 45.95 -16.15 -21.23
CA SER A 289 44.66 -16.60 -20.73
C SER A 289 43.64 -15.48 -20.74
N LEU A 290 42.39 -15.84 -21.07
CA LEU A 290 41.24 -15.03 -20.69
C LEU A 290 40.72 -15.54 -19.36
N PHE A 291 40.62 -14.64 -18.40
CA PHE A 291 39.85 -14.83 -17.18
C PHE A 291 38.46 -14.22 -17.40
N LEU A 292 37.42 -15.04 -17.27
CA LEU A 292 36.05 -14.68 -17.58
C LEU A 292 35.25 -14.55 -16.29
N LEU A 293 34.52 -13.45 -16.14
CA LEU A 293 33.58 -13.21 -15.05
C LEU A 293 32.16 -13.09 -15.61
N GLU A 294 31.23 -13.84 -15.04
CA GLU A 294 29.81 -13.62 -15.28
C GLU A 294 29.35 -12.27 -14.68
N LYS A 295 28.53 -11.53 -15.42
CA LYS A 295 28.05 -10.21 -15.00
C LYS A 295 26.88 -10.30 -14.03
N ALA A 296 26.21 -11.45 -13.96
CA ALA A 296 25.03 -11.65 -13.13
C ALA A 296 25.35 -12.66 -12.01
N GLU A 297 25.08 -12.27 -10.76
CA GLU A 297 25.58 -12.96 -9.56
C GLU A 297 24.86 -14.28 -9.24
N ASN A 298 23.63 -14.45 -9.72
CA ASN A 298 22.76 -15.58 -9.37
C ASN A 298 22.32 -16.41 -10.58
N VAL A 299 23.02 -16.28 -11.71
CA VAL A 299 22.71 -17.08 -12.89
C VAL A 299 23.18 -18.52 -12.69
N THR A 300 22.22 -19.45 -12.73
CA THR A 300 22.48 -20.90 -12.61
C THR A 300 22.42 -21.62 -13.95
N THR A 301 21.95 -20.96 -15.01
CA THR A 301 21.89 -21.53 -16.36
C THR A 301 23.29 -21.71 -16.93
N ALA A 302 23.55 -22.85 -17.55
CA ALA A 302 24.83 -23.08 -18.22
C ALA A 302 25.07 -22.03 -19.31
N LEU A 303 26.27 -21.47 -19.34
CA LEU A 303 26.72 -20.56 -20.39
C LEU A 303 27.71 -21.29 -21.28
N THR A 304 27.44 -21.31 -22.58
CA THR A 304 28.32 -21.95 -23.56
C THR A 304 29.67 -21.22 -23.60
N LEU A 305 30.75 -21.97 -23.38
CA LEU A 305 32.12 -21.54 -23.57
C LEU A 305 32.86 -22.60 -24.39
N THR A 306 33.09 -22.32 -25.66
CA THR A 306 33.82 -23.24 -26.56
C THR A 306 34.80 -22.47 -27.42
N SER A 307 35.82 -23.16 -27.92
CA SER A 307 36.81 -22.58 -28.82
C SER A 307 37.24 -23.60 -29.85
N THR A 308 37.47 -23.16 -31.09
CA THR A 308 38.17 -23.95 -32.10
C THR A 308 39.67 -23.68 -32.12
N ALA A 309 40.14 -22.62 -31.45
CA ALA A 309 41.57 -22.40 -31.20
C ALA A 309 42.12 -23.47 -30.24
N ALA A 310 43.42 -23.77 -30.36
CA ALA A 310 44.10 -24.66 -29.43
C ALA A 310 44.21 -23.99 -28.05
N ALA A 311 43.40 -24.47 -27.11
CA ALA A 311 43.29 -23.91 -25.78
C ALA A 311 42.83 -24.93 -24.74
N ALA A 312 43.19 -24.70 -23.48
CA ALA A 312 42.60 -25.36 -22.33
C ALA A 312 41.44 -24.52 -21.80
N ILE A 313 40.25 -25.12 -21.66
CA ILE A 313 39.03 -24.43 -21.20
C ILE A 313 38.65 -24.96 -19.83
N ASN A 314 38.45 -24.05 -18.89
CA ASN A 314 37.80 -24.32 -17.61
C ASN A 314 36.42 -23.66 -17.65
N ALA A 315 35.37 -24.49 -17.62
CA ALA A 315 34.00 -24.02 -17.73
C ALA A 315 33.59 -23.13 -16.55
N PHE A 316 32.50 -22.38 -16.73
CA PHE A 316 31.92 -21.51 -15.72
C PHE A 316 31.50 -22.29 -14.48
N THR A 317 32.27 -22.14 -13.39
CA THR A 317 32.02 -22.76 -12.10
C THR A 317 31.64 -21.74 -11.03
N ARG A 318 30.80 -22.16 -10.08
CA ARG A 318 30.36 -21.38 -8.93
C ARG A 318 31.08 -21.92 -7.70
N SER A 319 31.74 -21.07 -6.91
CA SER A 319 32.51 -21.49 -5.74
C SER A 319 32.38 -20.48 -4.61
N SER A 320 31.84 -20.88 -3.45
CA SER A 320 31.55 -20.00 -2.30
C SER A 320 32.74 -19.21 -1.74
N TYR A 321 33.95 -19.58 -2.14
CA TYR A 321 35.20 -18.93 -1.79
C TYR A 321 36.19 -18.98 -2.96
N LEU A 322 37.27 -18.21 -2.84
CA LEU A 322 38.40 -18.22 -3.74
C LEU A 322 39.60 -18.86 -3.04
N ARG A 323 40.05 -19.98 -3.56
CA ARG A 323 41.27 -20.63 -3.08
C ARG A 323 42.50 -19.99 -3.70
N TYR A 324 43.31 -19.38 -2.86
CA TYR A 324 44.64 -18.91 -3.20
C TYR A 324 45.66 -19.96 -2.80
N VAL A 325 46.04 -20.81 -3.75
CA VAL A 325 47.16 -21.74 -3.57
C VAL A 325 48.46 -20.98 -3.77
N LEU A 326 49.35 -20.98 -2.79
CA LEU A 326 50.57 -20.19 -2.82
C LEU A 326 51.56 -20.78 -3.84
N SER A 327 52.10 -19.96 -4.76
CA SER A 327 53.03 -20.38 -5.82
C SER A 327 54.41 -20.66 -5.23
N GLY A 328 54.58 -21.82 -4.60
CA GLY A 328 55.71 -22.08 -3.69
C GLY A 328 57.07 -21.66 -4.22
N ASN A 329 57.75 -20.88 -3.40
CA ASN A 329 59.14 -20.53 -3.60
C ASN A 329 59.99 -21.44 -2.70
N ALA A 330 60.63 -22.45 -3.29
CA ALA A 330 61.42 -23.46 -2.58
C ALA A 330 62.91 -23.09 -2.40
N SER A 331 63.37 -21.90 -2.79
CA SER A 331 64.81 -21.56 -2.85
C SER A 331 65.23 -20.43 -1.89
N GLY A 332 64.83 -20.50 -0.62
CA GLY A 332 64.90 -19.37 0.32
C GLY A 332 66.27 -18.71 0.57
N SER A 333 66.24 -17.47 1.05
CA SER A 333 66.89 -16.94 2.27
C SER A 333 66.98 -15.41 2.19
N GLY A 334 66.51 -14.75 3.26
CA GLY A 334 66.66 -13.31 3.47
C GLY A 334 65.46 -12.48 3.04
N GLY A 335 64.47 -12.30 3.91
CA GLY A 335 63.49 -11.19 3.93
C GLY A 335 62.59 -10.95 2.70
N ALA A 336 62.90 -11.56 1.56
CA ALA A 336 62.24 -11.47 0.26
C ALA A 336 61.47 -12.78 -0.07
N ASN A 337 61.38 -13.69 0.91
CA ASN A 337 60.84 -15.04 0.81
C ASN A 337 59.31 -15.08 0.81
N SER A 338 58.63 -14.12 0.17
CA SER A 338 57.18 -14.26 0.10
C SER A 338 56.75 -15.21 -1.00
N ILE A 339 56.06 -16.29 -0.63
CA ILE A 339 55.28 -17.06 -1.59
C ILE A 339 54.06 -16.24 -1.97
N ARG A 340 53.89 -15.97 -3.26
CA ARG A 340 52.72 -15.24 -3.74
C ARG A 340 51.64 -16.20 -4.21
N GLY A 341 50.39 -15.88 -3.92
CA GLY A 341 49.25 -16.54 -4.52
C GLY A 341 48.98 -16.01 -5.94
N PRO A 342 48.15 -16.72 -6.70
CA PRO A 342 47.61 -16.29 -7.99
C PRO A 342 46.92 -14.92 -7.87
N MET A 343 46.99 -14.08 -8.90
CA MET A 343 46.31 -12.78 -8.88
C MET A 343 44.91 -12.90 -9.49
N GLN A 344 43.87 -12.43 -8.80
CA GLN A 344 42.48 -12.51 -9.29
C GLN A 344 41.85 -11.12 -9.42
N THR A 345 40.84 -10.97 -10.30
CA THR A 345 40.00 -9.76 -10.32
C THR A 345 38.75 -9.95 -9.48
N VAL A 346 38.31 -8.85 -8.86
CA VAL A 346 37.09 -8.78 -8.04
C VAL A 346 36.05 -7.90 -8.71
N LEU A 347 36.46 -6.73 -9.21
CA LEU A 347 35.56 -5.81 -9.91
C LEU A 347 36.07 -5.52 -11.32
N PRO A 348 35.16 -5.56 -12.31
CA PRO A 348 35.50 -5.20 -13.68
C PRO A 348 36.11 -3.82 -13.88
N ILE A 349 36.98 -3.72 -14.89
CA ILE A 349 37.44 -2.43 -15.42
C ILE A 349 36.23 -1.57 -15.81
N GLY A 350 36.12 -0.40 -15.18
CA GLY A 350 35.07 0.57 -15.46
C GLY A 350 33.69 0.26 -14.86
N SER A 351 33.58 -0.70 -13.94
CA SER A 351 32.31 -1.01 -13.26
C SER A 351 32.22 -0.46 -11.84
N VAL A 352 31.05 0.06 -11.49
CA VAL A 352 30.55 0.25 -10.11
C VAL A 352 29.12 -0.26 -10.07
N VAL A 353 28.77 -1.11 -9.10
CA VAL A 353 27.36 -1.37 -8.82
C VAL A 353 26.83 -0.15 -8.06
N ILE A 354 25.99 0.66 -8.70
CA ILE A 354 25.28 1.75 -8.01
C ILE A 354 23.83 1.30 -7.83
N GLY A 355 23.50 0.86 -6.62
CA GLY A 355 22.14 0.54 -6.17
C GLY A 355 21.90 -0.95 -6.00
N GLY A 356 22.13 -1.46 -4.78
CA GLY A 356 21.82 -2.85 -4.40
C GLY A 356 22.51 -3.92 -5.26
N GLN A 357 22.33 -5.21 -4.91
CA GLN A 357 22.85 -6.33 -5.72
C GLN A 357 22.17 -6.47 -7.11
N ASP A 358 21.18 -5.63 -7.41
CA ASP A 358 20.36 -5.68 -8.65
C ASP A 358 20.59 -4.51 -9.62
N GLY A 359 21.57 -3.62 -9.35
CA GLY A 359 21.83 -2.40 -10.13
C GLY A 359 22.70 -2.60 -11.39
N LEU A 360 22.52 -1.74 -12.41
CA LEU A 360 23.37 -1.69 -13.60
C LEU A 360 24.76 -1.12 -13.28
N LEU A 361 25.81 -1.64 -13.93
CA LEU A 361 27.19 -1.17 -13.77
C LEU A 361 27.34 0.26 -14.32
N TYR A 362 27.73 1.21 -13.48
CA TYR A 362 27.93 2.63 -13.86
C TYR A 362 29.42 3.02 -13.79
N PRO A 363 29.97 3.76 -14.77
CA PRO A 363 31.37 4.17 -14.77
C PRO A 363 31.57 5.43 -13.91
N THR A 364 31.76 5.25 -12.61
CA THR A 364 32.19 6.33 -11.70
C THR A 364 33.31 5.85 -10.79
N ALA A 365 33.87 6.76 -10.01
CA ALA A 365 34.86 6.41 -8.99
C ALA A 365 34.16 6.00 -7.68
N TYR A 366 34.73 5.03 -6.95
CA TYR A 366 34.09 4.39 -5.81
C TYR A 366 35.09 4.02 -4.72
N ASP A 367 34.65 4.05 -3.46
CA ASP A 367 35.39 3.44 -2.35
C ASP A 367 34.92 1.98 -2.20
N CYS A 368 35.86 1.09 -1.93
CA CYS A 368 35.60 -0.33 -1.74
C CYS A 368 36.05 -0.71 -0.34
N HIS A 369 35.10 -1.09 0.51
CA HIS A 369 35.42 -1.69 1.79
C HIS A 369 35.33 -3.20 1.68
N LEU A 370 36.47 -3.89 1.73
CA LEU A 370 36.56 -5.33 1.56
C LEU A 370 36.70 -6.01 2.93
N THR A 371 35.68 -6.76 3.35
CA THR A 371 35.83 -7.71 4.46
C THR A 371 36.10 -9.08 3.86
N THR A 372 37.20 -9.69 4.30
CA THR A 372 37.62 -11.01 3.81
C THR A 372 37.65 -12.01 4.95
N LEU A 373 36.86 -13.07 4.83
CA LEU A 373 37.00 -14.24 5.69
C LEU A 373 38.09 -15.12 5.09
N CYS A 374 39.20 -15.33 5.80
CA CYS A 374 40.29 -16.20 5.39
C CYS A 374 40.29 -17.48 6.23
N ARG A 375 40.38 -18.63 5.58
CA ARG A 375 40.75 -19.90 6.21
C ARG A 375 42.09 -20.35 5.66
N GLN A 376 43.08 -20.56 6.54
CA GLN A 376 44.44 -20.94 6.15
C GLN A 376 44.68 -22.45 6.32
N SER A 377 45.49 -23.04 5.46
CA SER A 377 45.88 -24.46 5.56
C SER A 377 47.10 -24.71 6.42
N ASP A 378 47.82 -23.67 6.80
CA ASP A 378 49.05 -23.69 7.58
C ASP A 378 49.11 -22.52 8.56
N THR A 379 50.18 -22.45 9.34
CA THR A 379 50.37 -21.48 10.40
C THR A 379 51.27 -20.31 9.98
N THR A 380 51.48 -20.12 8.68
CA THR A 380 52.41 -19.11 8.17
C THR A 380 51.68 -17.80 7.95
N GLU A 381 52.36 -16.68 8.15
CA GLU A 381 51.77 -15.36 8.00
C GLU A 381 51.30 -15.15 6.55
N LYS A 382 50.15 -14.53 6.37
CA LYS A 382 49.63 -14.13 5.04
C LYS A 382 49.41 -12.63 4.98
N GLU A 383 49.65 -12.05 3.81
CA GLU A 383 49.28 -10.67 3.50
C GLU A 383 48.37 -10.66 2.27
N LEU A 384 47.38 -9.77 2.25
CA LEU A 384 46.55 -9.52 1.09
C LEU A 384 46.89 -8.15 0.50
N ASP A 385 47.25 -8.12 -0.78
CA ASP A 385 47.57 -6.90 -1.51
C ASP A 385 46.45 -6.60 -2.51
N LEU A 386 45.98 -5.35 -2.50
CA LEU A 386 45.01 -4.82 -3.46
C LEU A 386 45.71 -3.99 -4.51
N TYR A 387 45.38 -4.29 -5.77
CA TYR A 387 45.93 -3.64 -6.95
C TYR A 387 44.81 -3.07 -7.81
N ILE A 388 45.11 -1.97 -8.49
CA ILE A 388 44.30 -1.47 -9.60
C ILE A 388 45.07 -1.58 -10.90
N SER A 389 44.34 -1.83 -11.99
CA SER A 389 44.88 -1.79 -13.34
C SER A 389 43.79 -1.45 -14.35
N ASN A 390 44.12 -0.62 -15.33
CA ASN A 390 43.26 -0.26 -16.47
C ASN A 390 43.66 -0.97 -17.77
N ASP A 391 44.85 -1.57 -17.81
CA ASP A 391 45.45 -2.19 -19.00
C ASP A 391 45.75 -3.69 -18.82
N GLU A 392 45.55 -4.21 -17.59
CA GLU A 392 45.86 -5.59 -17.19
C GLU A 392 47.34 -5.98 -17.36
N VAL A 393 48.22 -4.99 -17.52
CA VAL A 393 49.68 -5.15 -17.66
C VAL A 393 50.37 -4.50 -16.48
N THR A 394 49.97 -3.27 -16.17
CA THR A 394 50.52 -2.42 -15.12
C THR A 394 49.60 -2.48 -13.91
N PHE A 395 50.11 -3.06 -12.81
CA PHE A 395 49.35 -3.20 -11.57
C PHE A 395 49.91 -2.27 -10.51
N THR A 396 49.09 -1.32 -10.08
CA THR A 396 49.45 -0.38 -9.02
C THR A 396 48.86 -0.87 -7.71
N ARG A 397 49.71 -1.19 -6.73
CA ARG A 397 49.24 -1.57 -5.39
C ARG A 397 48.65 -0.33 -4.71
N ILE A 398 47.41 -0.43 -4.25
CA ILE A 398 46.70 0.63 -3.55
C ILE A 398 46.62 0.40 -2.04
N SER A 399 46.72 -0.86 -1.60
CA SER A 399 46.79 -1.19 -0.18
C SER A 399 47.31 -2.59 0.05
N ARG A 400 47.60 -2.85 1.32
CA ARG A 400 48.09 -4.08 1.90
C ARG A 400 47.40 -4.30 3.23
N SER A 401 46.94 -5.52 3.50
CA SER A 401 46.38 -5.88 4.79
C SER A 401 47.44 -5.80 5.89
N THR A 402 47.01 -5.62 7.14
CA THR A 402 47.83 -6.09 8.24
C THR A 402 48.07 -7.60 8.04
N PRO A 403 49.29 -8.11 8.28
CA PRO A 403 49.52 -9.52 8.11
C PRO A 403 48.60 -10.34 9.02
N ILE A 404 48.03 -11.39 8.44
CA ILE A 404 47.25 -12.36 9.17
C ILE A 404 48.22 -13.18 10.00
N GLY A 405 48.21 -12.99 11.32
CA GLY A 405 49.20 -13.55 12.22
C GLY A 405 49.37 -15.07 12.07
N ALA A 406 50.62 -15.51 12.13
CA ALA A 406 51.01 -16.90 12.22
C ALA A 406 50.56 -17.50 13.56
N ASP A 407 49.43 -18.23 13.60
CA ASP A 407 49.02 -18.98 14.79
C ASP A 407 49.62 -20.39 14.74
N ASN A 408 50.71 -20.59 15.48
CA ASN A 408 51.43 -21.85 15.59
C ASN A 408 50.60 -23.00 16.18
N ALA A 409 49.42 -22.73 16.75
CA ALA A 409 48.60 -23.75 17.39
C ALA A 409 47.54 -24.37 16.47
N ASN A 410 47.00 -23.66 15.47
CA ASN A 410 45.81 -24.13 14.74
C ASN A 410 45.76 -23.68 13.27
N ALA A 411 46.14 -24.57 12.34
CA ALA A 411 45.75 -24.44 10.94
C ALA A 411 44.23 -24.61 10.80
N GLY A 412 43.59 -23.83 9.92
CA GLY A 412 42.15 -23.90 9.64
C GLY A 412 41.27 -22.94 10.44
N LEU A 413 41.86 -22.04 11.25
CA LEU A 413 41.10 -20.94 11.86
C LEU A 413 40.56 -19.98 10.80
N HIS A 414 39.36 -19.46 11.07
CA HIS A 414 38.79 -18.37 10.32
C HIS A 414 39.28 -17.05 10.89
N ILE A 415 39.87 -16.22 10.04
CA ILE A 415 40.37 -14.90 10.41
C ILE A 415 39.71 -13.86 9.52
N HIS A 416 39.27 -12.77 10.14
CA HIS A 416 38.69 -11.63 9.44
C HIS A 416 39.79 -10.65 9.08
N ILE A 417 39.86 -10.30 7.79
CA ILE A 417 40.69 -9.21 7.30
C ILE A 417 39.76 -8.11 6.84
N GLU A 418 39.89 -6.94 7.45
CA GLU A 418 39.16 -5.76 7.04
C GLU A 418 40.11 -4.83 6.30
N MET A 419 39.81 -4.55 5.03
CA MET A 419 40.61 -3.66 4.20
C MET A 419 39.72 -2.58 3.62
N CYS A 420 39.91 -1.35 4.07
CA CYS A 420 39.29 -0.17 3.47
C CYS A 420 40.20 0.40 2.38
N GLN A 421 39.66 0.52 1.16
CA GLN A 421 40.36 1.13 0.02
C GLN A 421 39.77 2.48 -0.30
N SER A 422 40.65 3.46 -0.46
CA SER A 422 40.30 4.74 -1.05
C SER A 422 40.00 4.60 -2.55
N ARG A 423 39.24 5.57 -3.05
CA ARG A 423 38.74 5.79 -4.40
C ARG A 423 39.48 5.06 -5.53
N VAL A 424 38.87 4.00 -6.06
CA VAL A 424 39.25 3.38 -7.35
C VAL A 424 38.79 4.29 -8.50
N PRO A 425 39.69 4.73 -9.41
CA PRO A 425 39.31 5.58 -10.53
C PRO A 425 38.41 4.85 -11.54
N ALA A 426 37.55 5.60 -12.22
CA ALA A 426 36.79 5.07 -13.35
C ALA A 426 37.74 4.51 -14.43
N GLY A 427 37.38 3.35 -15.00
CA GLY A 427 38.20 2.66 -16.00
C GLY A 427 39.33 1.80 -15.43
N TYR A 428 39.40 1.62 -14.12
CA TYR A 428 40.30 0.64 -13.48
C TYR A 428 39.50 -0.54 -12.94
N GLY A 429 40.08 -1.74 -13.00
CA GLY A 429 39.60 -2.93 -12.32
C GLY A 429 40.32 -3.11 -10.99
N LEU A 430 39.67 -3.81 -10.06
CA LEU A 430 40.24 -4.17 -8.76
C LEU A 430 40.75 -5.61 -8.78
N TYR A 431 42.00 -5.78 -8.36
CA TYR A 431 42.71 -7.06 -8.37
C TYR A 431 43.31 -7.36 -7.01
N ILE A 432 43.45 -8.65 -6.71
CA ILE A 432 43.93 -9.15 -5.42
C ILE A 432 45.04 -10.15 -5.66
N SER A 433 46.14 -9.97 -4.94
CA SER A 433 47.20 -10.96 -4.81
C SER A 433 47.40 -11.28 -3.33
N MET A 434 47.69 -12.54 -3.03
CA MET A 434 48.11 -12.94 -1.69
C MET A 434 49.62 -13.09 -1.61
N GLY A 435 50.18 -12.82 -0.44
CA GLY A 435 51.52 -13.17 -0.04
C GLY A 435 51.51 -14.04 1.20
N SER A 436 52.57 -14.82 1.39
CA SER A 436 52.85 -15.52 2.64
C SER A 436 54.34 -15.55 2.91
N ASP A 437 54.76 -15.62 4.16
CA ASP A 437 56.15 -15.89 4.55
C ASP A 437 56.49 -17.40 4.63
N GLY A 438 55.49 -18.26 4.39
CA GLY A 438 55.65 -19.71 4.40
C GLY A 438 56.56 -20.22 3.30
N THR A 439 56.91 -21.50 3.35
CA THR A 439 57.72 -22.18 2.32
C THR A 439 56.92 -23.24 1.55
N SER A 440 55.67 -23.50 1.94
CA SER A 440 54.84 -24.56 1.36
C SER A 440 54.17 -24.13 0.04
N PRO A 441 54.44 -24.79 -1.10
CA PRO A 441 53.74 -24.59 -2.37
C PRO A 441 52.28 -25.06 -2.34
N THR A 442 51.91 -25.86 -1.35
CA THR A 442 50.56 -26.42 -1.23
C THR A 442 49.74 -25.71 -0.17
N ALA A 443 50.34 -24.72 0.51
CA ALA A 443 49.60 -23.89 1.43
C ALA A 443 48.58 -23.05 0.66
N TYR A 444 47.39 -22.93 1.23
CA TYR A 444 46.31 -22.15 0.66
C TYR A 444 45.68 -21.24 1.71
N CYS A 445 45.07 -20.15 1.24
CA CYS A 445 44.01 -19.50 1.98
C CYS A 445 42.75 -19.44 1.11
N ASP A 446 41.62 -19.82 1.72
CA ASP A 446 40.30 -19.65 1.15
C ASP A 446 39.76 -18.30 1.57
N LEU A 447 39.47 -17.45 0.58
CA LEU A 447 38.96 -16.10 0.80
C LEU A 447 37.51 -16.01 0.39
N LYS A 448 36.67 -15.53 1.30
CA LYS A 448 35.33 -15.03 0.99
C LYS A 448 35.33 -13.53 1.11
N PHE A 449 34.88 -12.84 0.07
CA PHE A 449 34.86 -11.39 0.02
C PHE A 449 33.44 -10.88 0.20
N THR A 450 33.30 -9.81 0.97
CA THR A 450 32.13 -8.93 0.93
C THR A 450 32.65 -7.52 0.68
N TYR A 451 31.94 -6.75 -0.13
CA TYR A 451 32.29 -5.36 -0.38
C TYR A 451 31.15 -4.40 -0.07
N HIS A 452 31.49 -3.19 0.34
CA HIS A 452 30.57 -2.06 0.37
C HIS A 452 31.07 -1.02 -0.63
N LEU A 453 30.26 -0.73 -1.65
CA LEU A 453 30.51 0.36 -2.59
C LEU A 453 29.82 1.62 -2.08
N TYR A 454 30.61 2.65 -1.79
CA TYR A 454 30.05 3.96 -1.47
C TYR A 454 29.86 4.77 -2.76
N PRO A 455 28.64 5.29 -3.04
CA PRO A 455 28.45 6.29 -4.07
C PRO A 455 29.37 7.49 -3.83
N ALA A 456 30.00 8.02 -4.88
CA ALA A 456 30.89 9.18 -4.79
C ALA A 456 30.24 10.42 -4.12
N ALA A 457 28.91 10.53 -4.15
CA ALA A 457 28.15 11.60 -3.50
C ALA A 457 28.03 11.43 -1.97
N LEU A 458 28.14 10.20 -1.45
CA LEU A 458 28.04 9.90 -0.01
C LEU A 458 29.41 9.94 0.69
N ALA A 459 30.53 9.85 -0.06
CA ALA A 459 31.88 9.94 0.50
C ALA A 459 32.26 11.35 1.00
N ALA A 460 31.49 12.39 0.64
CA ALA A 460 31.74 13.77 1.08
C ALA A 460 31.22 14.06 2.51
N VAL A 461 30.40 13.16 3.08
CA VAL A 461 29.87 13.29 4.43
C VAL A 461 30.38 12.09 5.21
N ASN A 462 31.48 12.35 5.93
CA ASN A 462 32.17 11.52 6.90
C ASN A 462 31.50 10.15 7.21
N PRO A 463 32.13 9.00 6.87
CA PRO A 463 31.53 7.71 7.19
C PRO A 463 31.69 7.31 8.66
N PHE A 464 32.59 7.96 9.42
CA PHE A 464 32.67 7.95 10.89
C PHE A 464 33.40 9.21 11.37
#